data_AF-A0A972JUG8-F1
#
_entry.id   AF-A0A972JUG8-F1
#
_cell.length_a   1.000
_cell.length_b   1.000
_cell.length_c   1.000
_cell.angle_alpha   90.00
_cell.angle_beta   90.00
_cell.angle_gamma   90.00
#
_symmetry.space_group_name_H-M   'P 1'
#
loop_
_entity.id
_entity.type
_entity.pdbx_description
1 polymer ?
#
loop_
_entity_poly.entity_id
_entity_poly.type
_entity_poly.pdbx_seq_one_letter_code
_entity_poly.pdbx_strand_id
1 'polypeptide(L)'
;MLCPNCETPILEGAVYCPVCSIRVSRSTSSSTKYPASSSSSTPVLSSNAFDNNSPQLGSAHVSQNGENVIPDYHMVQIPRIFPVRGHANEAAIFLQNMVNEYSAAGWDFYRVDAIGVVRPPGCIGALLGERETVKRYYIVTFKRAKSST
;
A
#
# COMPACT_ATOMS: atom_id res chain seq x y z
N MET A 1 -4.32 -14.46 -19.01
CA MET A 1 -3.61 -15.43 -18.12
C MET A 1 -4.24 -15.40 -16.73
N LEU A 2 -4.09 -16.44 -15.90
CA LEU A 2 -4.58 -16.41 -14.50
C LEU A 2 -3.45 -16.01 -13.55
N CYS A 3 -3.80 -15.29 -12.48
CA CYS A 3 -2.87 -15.01 -11.39
C CYS A 3 -2.43 -16.31 -10.71
N PRO A 4 -1.11 -16.57 -10.51
CA PRO A 4 -0.64 -17.78 -9.84
C PRO A 4 -0.98 -17.82 -8.35
N ASN A 5 -1.38 -16.69 -7.76
CA ASN A 5 -1.69 -16.60 -6.33
C ASN A 5 -3.19 -16.67 -6.02
N CYS A 6 -4.03 -16.01 -6.82
CA CYS A 6 -5.47 -15.87 -6.53
C CYS A 6 -6.38 -16.22 -7.71
N GLU A 7 -5.82 -16.82 -8.77
CA GLU A 7 -6.55 -17.34 -9.93
C GLU A 7 -7.40 -16.32 -10.69
N THR A 8 -7.29 -15.03 -10.36
CA THR A 8 -8.02 -13.97 -11.04
C THR A 8 -7.52 -13.82 -12.48
N PRO A 9 -8.42 -13.63 -13.47
CA PRO A 9 -8.04 -13.28 -14.83
C PRO A 9 -7.21 -11.98 -14.87
N ILE A 10 -6.12 -12.02 -15.62
CA ILE A 10 -5.20 -10.91 -15.79
C ILE A 10 -5.18 -10.50 -17.25
N LEU A 11 -5.30 -9.18 -17.46
CA LEU A 11 -5.15 -8.51 -18.75
C LEU A 11 -3.75 -8.74 -19.32
N GLU A 12 -3.67 -8.92 -20.64
CA GLU A 12 -2.40 -9.08 -21.34
C GLU A 12 -1.52 -7.84 -21.15
N GLY A 13 -0.24 -8.04 -20.82
CA GLY A 13 0.69 -6.96 -20.50
C GLY A 13 0.63 -6.41 -19.07
N ALA A 14 -0.29 -6.88 -18.21
CA ALA A 14 -0.31 -6.44 -16.82
C ALA A 14 0.94 -6.92 -16.06
N VAL A 15 1.58 -6.00 -15.32
CA VAL A 15 2.73 -6.31 -14.46
C VAL A 15 2.28 -6.89 -13.11
N TYR A 16 1.08 -6.51 -12.65
CA TYR A 16 0.52 -6.90 -11.37
C TYR A 16 -0.90 -7.46 -11.49
N CYS A 17 -1.25 -8.40 -10.61
CA CYS A 17 -2.63 -8.86 -10.46
C CYS A 17 -3.48 -7.75 -9.82
N PRO A 18 -4.66 -7.41 -10.39
CA PRO A 18 -5.51 -6.33 -9.87
C PRO A 18 -6.21 -6.69 -8.54
N VAL A 19 -6.23 -7.97 -8.16
CA VAL A 19 -6.92 -8.46 -6.95
C VAL A 19 -5.96 -8.65 -5.78
N CYS A 20 -4.79 -9.27 -6.02
CA CYS A 20 -3.85 -9.59 -4.94
C CYS A 20 -2.49 -8.87 -5.06
N SER A 21 -2.30 -8.03 -6.07
CA SER A 21 -1.09 -7.21 -6.28
C SER A 21 0.22 -7.99 -6.42
N ILE A 22 0.17 -9.30 -6.71
CA ILE A 22 1.40 -10.07 -6.99
C ILE A 22 1.90 -9.72 -8.40
N ARG A 23 3.22 -9.64 -8.56
CA ARG A 23 3.85 -9.43 -9.87
C ARG A 23 3.64 -10.67 -10.74
N VAL A 24 3.23 -10.47 -11.99
CA VAL A 24 2.89 -11.55 -12.93
C VAL A 24 3.67 -11.50 -14.24
N SER A 25 4.50 -10.47 -14.42
CA SER A 25 5.47 -10.42 -15.52
C SER A 25 6.51 -11.53 -15.34
N ARG A 26 6.57 -12.47 -16.30
CA ARG A 26 7.57 -13.56 -16.35
C ARG A 26 8.99 -12.98 -16.23
N SER A 27 9.62 -13.15 -15.08
CA SER A 27 11.09 -13.19 -15.00
C SER A 27 11.53 -14.58 -15.45
N THR A 28 12.25 -14.63 -16.56
CA THR A 28 13.09 -15.75 -16.95
C THR A 28 13.94 -16.18 -15.75
N SER A 29 13.88 -17.47 -15.44
CA SER A 29 14.59 -18.17 -14.38
C SER A 29 16.02 -17.67 -14.14
N SER A 30 16.29 -17.22 -12.92
CA SER A 30 17.63 -17.20 -12.33
C SER A 30 17.49 -17.46 -10.84
N SER A 31 17.61 -18.73 -10.49
CA SER A 31 17.68 -19.24 -9.13
C SER A 31 18.97 -18.75 -8.47
N THR A 32 18.88 -17.80 -7.54
CA THR A 32 19.98 -17.52 -6.62
C THR A 32 19.53 -17.89 -5.21
N LYS A 33 20.04 -19.03 -4.72
CA LYS A 33 19.99 -19.45 -3.33
C LYS A 33 20.59 -18.35 -2.45
N TYR A 34 19.88 -17.93 -1.41
CA TYR A 34 20.50 -17.24 -0.26
C TYR A 34 20.18 -17.99 1.04
N PRO A 35 21.15 -18.04 1.98
CA PRO A 35 21.12 -18.95 3.11
C PRO A 35 20.24 -18.43 4.25
N ALA A 36 19.74 -19.39 5.04
CA ALA A 36 19.00 -19.15 6.26
C ALA A 36 19.87 -18.47 7.32
N SER A 37 19.38 -17.36 7.88
CA SER A 37 19.90 -16.77 9.11
C SER A 37 18.80 -16.77 10.16
N SER A 38 19.02 -17.60 11.17
CA SER A 38 18.27 -17.68 12.42
C SER A 38 18.49 -16.45 13.29
N SER A 39 17.43 -15.84 13.80
CA SER A 39 17.41 -15.35 15.18
C SER A 39 15.99 -15.07 15.66
N SER A 40 15.73 -15.65 16.82
CA SER A 40 14.57 -15.53 17.68
C SER A 40 14.49 -14.17 18.36
N SER A 41 13.33 -13.52 18.30
CA SER A 41 12.81 -12.70 19.42
C SER A 41 11.35 -12.35 19.14
N THR A 42 10.47 -12.78 20.06
CA THR A 42 9.07 -12.37 20.13
C THR A 42 8.97 -10.91 20.58
N PRO A 43 7.94 -10.16 20.13
CA PRO A 43 7.36 -9.13 20.97
C PRO A 43 5.88 -9.35 21.27
N VAL A 44 5.59 -8.92 22.49
CA VAL A 44 4.39 -9.04 23.28
C VAL A 44 3.26 -8.17 22.70
N LEU A 45 2.03 -8.70 22.73
CA LEU A 45 0.79 -7.95 22.48
C LEU A 45 0.70 -6.75 23.45
N SER A 46 0.50 -5.54 22.91
CA SER A 46 -0.06 -4.44 23.69
C SER A 46 -1.16 -3.75 22.89
N SER A 47 -2.37 -3.86 23.39
CA SER A 47 -3.57 -3.16 22.96
C SER A 47 -3.61 -1.76 23.56
N ASN A 48 -4.06 -0.80 22.74
CA ASN A 48 -4.44 0.61 23.02
C ASN A 48 -3.41 1.67 22.59
N ALA A 49 -3.65 2.27 21.42
CA ALA A 49 -3.38 3.68 21.14
C ALA A 49 -4.16 4.10 19.88
N PHE A 50 -5.29 4.76 20.08
CA PHE A 50 -5.97 5.52 19.02
C PHE A 50 -5.24 6.87 18.96
N ASP A 51 -4.11 6.91 18.25
CA ASP A 51 -3.33 8.15 18.10
C ASP A 51 -4.04 9.09 17.14
N ASN A 52 -4.48 10.22 17.67
CA ASN A 52 -5.02 11.38 16.94
C ASN A 52 -3.91 12.13 16.16
N ASN A 53 -3.04 11.43 15.45
CA ASN A 53 -2.15 12.04 14.48
C ASN A 53 -2.88 12.16 13.14
N SER A 54 -3.82 13.10 13.06
CA SER A 54 -4.28 13.64 11.80
C SER A 54 -3.07 14.34 11.17
N PRO A 55 -2.51 13.88 10.04
CA PRO A 55 -1.25 14.42 9.60
C PRO A 55 -1.52 15.76 8.93
N GLN A 56 -0.94 16.81 9.54
CA GLN A 56 -0.84 18.17 9.00
C GLN A 56 -0.58 18.09 7.49
N LEU A 57 -1.52 18.61 6.70
CA LEU A 57 -1.37 18.77 5.27
C LEU A 57 -0.09 19.60 5.06
N GLY A 58 0.94 18.95 4.54
CA GLY A 58 2.32 19.44 4.61
C GLY A 58 2.45 20.90 4.20
N SER A 59 3.07 21.70 5.07
CA SER A 59 3.54 23.03 4.73
C SER A 59 4.35 22.93 3.45
N ALA A 60 4.00 23.73 2.44
CA ALA A 60 4.79 23.88 1.22
C ALA A 60 6.24 24.17 1.63
N HIS A 61 7.14 23.24 1.35
CA HIS A 61 8.57 23.50 1.48
C HIS A 61 8.91 24.56 0.43
N VAL A 62 9.04 25.80 0.88
CA VAL A 62 9.62 26.89 0.08
C VAL A 62 11.04 26.47 -0.27
N SER A 63 11.25 26.10 -1.54
CA SER A 63 12.58 25.85 -2.07
C SER A 63 13.37 27.16 -2.03
N GLN A 64 14.60 27.12 -1.51
CA GLN A 64 15.45 28.29 -1.25
C GLN A 64 15.83 29.10 -2.50
N ASN A 65 15.38 28.71 -3.70
CA ASN A 65 15.68 29.36 -4.98
C ASN A 65 14.50 30.11 -5.61
N GLY A 66 13.38 30.33 -4.91
CA GLY A 66 12.25 31.11 -5.43
C GLY A 66 11.44 30.44 -6.54
N GLU A 67 11.76 29.19 -6.88
CA GLU A 67 10.97 28.38 -7.81
C GLU A 67 9.76 27.79 -7.08
N ASN A 68 8.57 28.13 -7.57
CA ASN A 68 7.32 27.61 -7.03
C ASN A 68 7.15 26.15 -7.48
N VAL A 69 7.64 25.23 -6.66
CA VAL A 69 7.52 23.79 -6.90
C VAL A 69 6.15 23.31 -6.44
N ILE A 70 5.27 23.03 -7.39
CA ILE A 70 3.96 22.44 -7.09
C ILE A 70 4.17 20.93 -6.93
N PRO A 71 3.82 20.33 -5.79
CA PRO A 71 3.92 18.89 -5.62
C PRO A 71 2.82 18.18 -6.44
N ASP A 72 3.22 17.13 -7.16
CA ASP A 72 2.32 16.13 -7.72
C ASP A 72 2.20 14.96 -6.73
N TYR A 73 1.01 14.41 -6.55
CA TYR A 73 0.75 13.30 -5.63
C TYR A 73 0.21 12.10 -6.36
N HIS A 74 0.66 10.91 -5.96
CA HIS A 74 0.18 9.64 -6.48
C HIS A 74 -0.18 8.71 -5.32
N MET A 75 -1.40 8.21 -5.32
CA MET A 75 -1.99 7.44 -4.21
C MET A 75 -2.36 6.04 -4.67
N VAL A 76 -1.84 5.03 -3.99
CA VAL A 76 -2.03 3.62 -4.33
C VAL A 76 -2.70 2.91 -3.15
N GLN A 77 -3.87 2.31 -3.40
CA GLN A 77 -4.50 1.46 -2.39
C GLN A 77 -3.76 0.12 -2.29
N ILE A 78 -3.39 -0.27 -1.08
CA ILE A 78 -2.73 -1.56 -0.82
C ILE A 78 -3.71 -2.58 -0.21
N PRO A 79 -3.46 -3.89 -0.40
CA PRO A 79 -4.26 -4.93 0.21
C PRO A 79 -4.28 -4.80 1.73
N ARG A 80 -5.46 -5.07 2.30
CA ARG A 80 -5.72 -4.91 3.74
C ARG A 80 -5.26 -6.09 4.58
N ILE A 81 -5.13 -7.25 3.95
CA ILE A 81 -4.77 -8.51 4.59
C ILE A 81 -3.69 -9.13 3.71
N PHE A 82 -2.52 -9.31 4.28
CA PHE A 82 -1.50 -10.19 3.72
C PHE A 82 -1.81 -11.58 4.25
N PRO A 83 -2.24 -12.55 3.42
CA PRO A 83 -2.34 -13.93 3.85
C PRO A 83 -0.91 -14.43 4.05
N VAL A 84 -0.41 -14.31 5.27
CA VAL A 84 0.94 -14.74 5.62
C VAL A 84 0.91 -16.26 5.75
N ARG A 85 1.54 -16.96 4.79
CA ARG A 85 1.83 -18.40 4.91
C ARG A 85 3.31 -18.59 5.27
N GLY A 86 3.80 -17.83 6.25
CA GLY A 86 5.23 -17.67 6.46
C GLY A 86 5.65 -16.75 7.62
N HIS A 87 6.71 -15.97 7.39
CA HIS A 87 7.46 -15.19 8.38
C HIS A 87 6.74 -13.89 8.77
N ALA A 88 7.36 -13.02 9.57
CA ALA A 88 6.73 -11.79 10.05
C ALA A 88 7.00 -10.55 9.17
N ASN A 89 7.69 -10.71 8.03
CA ASN A 89 8.32 -9.60 7.28
C ASN A 89 7.74 -9.38 5.87
N GLU A 90 6.74 -10.14 5.46
CA GLU A 90 6.14 -10.11 4.12
C GLU A 90 5.53 -8.74 3.81
N ALA A 91 4.90 -8.11 4.81
CA ALA A 91 4.37 -6.76 4.68
C ALA A 91 5.49 -5.72 4.44
N ALA A 92 6.62 -5.86 5.13
CA ALA A 92 7.77 -4.98 4.97
C ALA A 92 8.40 -5.16 3.58
N ILE A 93 8.58 -6.40 3.12
CA ILE A 93 9.11 -6.72 1.80
C ILE A 93 8.18 -6.16 0.71
N PHE A 94 6.86 -6.34 0.85
CA PHE A 94 5.89 -5.78 -0.09
C PHE A 94 6.02 -4.26 -0.19
N LEU A 95 6.02 -3.56 0.95
CA LEU A 95 6.10 -2.11 0.96
C LEU A 95 7.44 -1.62 0.41
N GLN A 96 8.55 -2.28 0.77
CA GLN A 96 9.88 -1.96 0.24
C GLN A 96 9.93 -2.10 -1.28
N ASN A 97 9.40 -3.20 -1.83
CA ASN A 97 9.37 -3.40 -3.28
C ASN A 97 8.55 -2.32 -4.01
N MET A 98 7.39 -1.98 -3.45
CA MET A 98 6.55 -0.91 -3.98
C MET A 98 7.28 0.45 -3.93
N VAL A 99 7.87 0.81 -2.78
CA VAL A 99 8.61 2.06 -2.63
C VAL A 99 9.75 2.13 -3.63
N ASN A 100 10.56 1.07 -3.74
CA ASN A 100 11.67 1.02 -4.69
C ASN A 100 11.23 1.17 -6.15
N GLU A 101 10.10 0.55 -6.53
CA GLU A 101 9.55 0.69 -7.88
C GLU A 101 9.11 2.12 -8.19
N TYR A 102 8.37 2.74 -7.28
CA TYR A 102 7.92 4.13 -7.47
C TYR A 102 9.10 5.11 -7.46
N SER A 103 10.10 4.89 -6.59
CA SER A 103 11.33 5.67 -6.58
C SER A 103 12.12 5.54 -7.88
N ALA A 104 12.19 4.35 -8.47
CA ALA A 104 12.80 4.17 -9.80
C ALA A 104 12.04 4.94 -10.90
N ALA A 105 10.75 5.22 -10.72
CA ALA A 105 9.92 6.03 -11.61
C ALA A 105 9.91 7.54 -11.28
N GLY A 106 10.80 7.98 -10.36
CA GLY A 106 10.93 9.38 -9.97
C GLY A 106 9.86 9.87 -8.98
N TRP A 107 9.29 8.96 -8.21
CA TRP A 107 8.36 9.28 -7.12
C TRP A 107 9.01 9.07 -5.75
N ASP A 108 8.88 10.06 -4.87
CA ASP A 108 9.35 9.96 -3.49
C ASP A 108 8.27 9.39 -2.60
N PHE A 109 8.61 8.39 -1.77
CA PHE A 109 7.74 7.93 -0.72
C PHE A 109 7.42 9.08 0.24
N TYR A 110 6.13 9.29 0.52
CA TYR A 110 5.69 10.32 1.45
C TYR A 110 5.16 9.72 2.74
N ARG A 111 4.12 8.88 2.68
CA ARG A 111 3.49 8.25 3.86
C ARG A 111 2.56 7.10 3.52
N VAL A 112 2.10 6.39 4.55
CA VAL A 112 1.00 5.42 4.49
C VAL A 112 -0.15 5.92 5.36
N ASP A 113 -1.37 5.87 4.82
CA ASP A 113 -2.60 6.34 5.44
C ASP A 113 -3.61 5.21 5.62
N ALA A 114 -4.44 5.30 6.66
CA ALA A 114 -5.61 4.46 6.84
C ALA A 114 -6.89 5.30 6.71
N ILE A 115 -7.73 4.99 5.73
CA ILE A 115 -8.99 5.70 5.45
C ILE A 115 -10.17 4.79 5.80
N GLY A 116 -10.99 5.21 6.77
CA GLY A 116 -12.26 4.55 7.07
C GLY A 116 -13.36 4.97 6.10
N VAL A 117 -13.98 4.00 5.42
CA VAL A 117 -15.21 4.23 4.64
C VAL A 117 -16.38 3.58 5.37
N VAL A 118 -17.39 4.36 5.66
CA VAL A 118 -18.64 3.89 6.27
C VAL A 118 -19.62 3.55 5.15
N ARG A 119 -20.19 2.35 5.18
CA ARG A 119 -21.32 2.00 4.32
C ARG A 119 -22.58 1.89 5.15
N PRO A 120 -23.60 2.71 4.89
CA PRO A 120 -24.89 2.58 5.55
C PRO A 120 -25.56 1.26 5.14
N PRO A 121 -26.45 0.71 5.98
CA PRO A 121 -27.26 -0.43 5.61
C PRO A 121 -28.19 -0.08 4.43
N GLY A 122 -28.53 -1.08 3.61
CA GLY A 122 -29.61 -0.93 2.62
C GLY A 122 -30.99 -0.83 3.28
N CYS A 123 -32.04 -0.49 2.54
CA CYS A 123 -33.39 -0.31 3.09
C CYS A 123 -33.90 -1.54 3.87
N ILE A 124 -33.72 -2.74 3.33
CA ILE A 124 -34.12 -3.99 4.01
C ILE A 124 -33.24 -4.24 5.23
N GLY A 125 -31.92 -4.01 5.12
CA GLY A 125 -30.98 -4.12 6.24
C GLY A 125 -31.37 -3.22 7.40
N ALA A 126 -31.72 -1.96 7.12
CA ALA A 126 -32.17 -1.01 8.13
C ALA A 126 -33.46 -1.47 8.84
N LEU A 127 -34.44 -2.01 8.10
CA LEU A 127 -35.67 -2.56 8.68
C LEU A 127 -35.41 -3.81 9.53
N LEU A 128 -34.37 -4.59 9.22
CA LEU A 128 -33.94 -5.75 9.99
C LEU A 128 -32.92 -5.41 11.10
N GLY A 129 -32.65 -4.13 11.34
CA GLY A 129 -31.75 -3.67 12.41
C GLY A 129 -30.25 -3.78 12.10
N GLU A 130 -29.87 -3.93 10.83
CA GLU A 130 -28.48 -3.91 10.39
C GLU A 130 -27.85 -2.52 10.63
N ARG A 131 -26.56 -2.51 11.00
CA ARG A 131 -25.80 -1.30 11.28
C ARG A 131 -24.82 -0.98 10.18
N GLU A 132 -24.33 0.25 10.19
CA GLU A 132 -23.29 0.70 9.27
C GLU A 132 -22.04 -0.18 9.39
N THR A 133 -21.44 -0.52 8.24
CA THR A 133 -20.19 -1.28 8.18
C THR A 133 -19.02 -0.33 7.92
N VAL A 134 -18.02 -0.34 8.80
CA VAL A 134 -16.78 0.43 8.63
C VAL A 134 -15.73 -0.41 7.91
N LYS A 135 -15.25 0.10 6.77
CA LYS A 135 -14.25 -0.54 5.92
C LYS A 135 -13.01 0.37 5.82
N ARG A 136 -11.93 0.04 6.54
CA ARG A 136 -10.61 0.71 6.51
C ARG A 136 -9.68 0.35 5.33
N TYR A 137 -9.44 1.26 4.39
CA TYR A 137 -8.46 1.11 3.32
C TYR A 137 -7.09 1.64 3.74
N TYR A 138 -6.02 1.05 3.21
CA TYR A 138 -4.67 1.58 3.38
C TYR A 138 -4.19 2.16 2.06
N ILE A 139 -3.67 3.38 2.10
CA ILE A 139 -3.20 4.13 0.93
C ILE A 139 -1.73 4.47 1.13
N VAL A 140 -0.89 4.14 0.16
CA VAL A 140 0.48 4.63 0.11
C VAL A 140 0.50 5.88 -0.77
N THR A 141 1.00 6.98 -0.21
CA THR A 141 1.11 8.26 -0.92
C THR A 141 2.55 8.49 -1.32
N PHE A 142 2.74 8.81 -2.59
CA PHE A 142 3.98 9.27 -3.18
C PHE A 142 3.85 10.72 -3.62
N LYS A 143 4.98 11.42 -3.70
CA LYS A 143 5.05 12.79 -4.20
C LYS A 143 6.19 12.98 -5.20
N ARG A 144 6.09 13.98 -6.06
CA ARG A 144 7.23 14.51 -6.83
C ARG A 144 7.08 15.99 -7.08
N ALA A 145 8.18 16.66 -7.40
CA ALA A 145 8.15 18.02 -7.90
C ALA A 145 7.60 18.07 -9.34
N LYS A 146 6.65 18.97 -9.62
CA LYS A 146 6.39 19.43 -10.99
C LYS A 146 7.12 20.76 -11.18
N SER A 147 8.03 20.81 -12.15
CA SER A 147 8.50 22.09 -12.67
C SER A 147 7.35 22.73 -13.45
N SER A 148 6.94 23.94 -13.04
CA SER A 148 6.04 24.74 -13.87
C SER A 148 6.87 25.26 -15.05
N THR A 149 6.54 24.80 -16.26
CA THR A 149 7.10 25.34 -17.51
C THR A 149 6.27 26.52 -17.97
#